data_AF-A0A662VYE5-F1
#
_entry.id   AF-A0A662VYE5-F1
#
_cell.length_a   1.000
_cell.length_b   1.000
_cell.length_c   1.000
_cell.angle_alpha   90.00
_cell.angle_beta   90.00
_cell.angle_gamma   90.00
#
_symmetry.space_group_name_H-M   'P 1'
#
loop_
_entity.id
_entity.type
_entity.pdbx_description
1 polymer ?
#
loop_
_entity_poly.entity_id
_entity_poly.type
_entity_poly.pdbx_seq_one_letter_code
_entity_poly.pdbx_strand_id
1 'polypeptide(L)'
;IIRHGAKILFAYSEATVPMVTIILRKAYGGAYLAMGSKHLGADIVYAYPTAEIAVMGPEGAAEIVFRKEIKAAEDPNEMRLQKIAEYREKFANPYRAAARGYIDDVIDPKFTRSKIISALRILETKREKLPPKKHGNIPL
;
A
#
# COMPACT_ATOMS: atom_id res chain seq x y z
N ILE A 1 -18.35 -8.85 5.15
CA ILE A 1 -17.23 -8.02 4.64
C ILE A 1 -16.52 -8.62 3.43
N ILE A 2 -16.18 -9.91 3.39
CA ILE A 2 -15.37 -10.55 2.32
C ILE A 2 -15.86 -10.20 0.90
N ARG A 3 -17.10 -10.55 0.54
CA ARG A 3 -17.68 -10.25 -0.78
C ARG A 3 -17.82 -8.76 -1.07
N HIS A 4 -17.94 -7.92 -0.04
CA HIS A 4 -18.07 -6.48 -0.21
C HIS A 4 -16.72 -5.81 -0.45
N GLY A 5 -15.68 -6.17 0.32
CA GLY A 5 -14.32 -5.64 0.12
C GLY A 5 -13.74 -6.03 -1.23
N ALA A 6 -14.06 -7.24 -1.71
CA ALA A 6 -13.65 -7.71 -3.03
C ALA A 6 -14.19 -6.83 -4.19
N LYS A 7 -15.31 -6.10 -3.99
CA LYS A 7 -15.84 -5.17 -5.01
C LYS A 7 -14.87 -4.03 -5.29
N ILE A 8 -14.18 -3.51 -4.27
CA ILE A 8 -13.20 -2.42 -4.45
C ILE A 8 -11.98 -2.93 -5.21
N LEU A 9 -11.46 -4.12 -4.84
CA LEU A 9 -10.36 -4.77 -5.54
C LEU A 9 -10.70 -5.00 -7.01
N PHE A 10 -11.91 -5.51 -7.27
CA PHE A 10 -12.42 -5.74 -8.62
C PHE A 10 -12.51 -4.44 -9.41
N ALA A 11 -13.10 -3.39 -8.84
CA ALA A 11 -13.29 -2.11 -9.51
C ALA A 11 -11.96 -1.47 -9.93
N TYR A 12 -10.95 -1.47 -9.06
CA TYR A 12 -9.61 -0.98 -9.43
C TYR A 12 -8.95 -1.85 -10.51
N SER A 13 -9.02 -3.17 -10.37
CA SER A 13 -8.39 -4.09 -11.33
C SER A 13 -9.04 -4.08 -12.72
N GLU A 14 -10.30 -3.66 -12.82
CA GLU A 14 -11.03 -3.53 -14.09
C GLU A 14 -10.91 -2.13 -14.70
N ALA A 15 -10.54 -1.12 -13.90
CA ALA A 15 -10.42 0.25 -14.38
C ALA A 15 -9.25 0.39 -15.37
N THR A 16 -9.52 1.01 -16.52
CA THR A 16 -8.53 1.29 -17.58
C THR A 16 -8.21 2.77 -17.74
N VAL A 17 -8.86 3.62 -16.94
CA VAL A 17 -8.59 5.06 -16.86
C VAL A 17 -7.21 5.32 -16.23
N PRO A 18 -6.66 6.54 -16.35
CA PRO A 18 -5.51 6.96 -15.56
C PRO A 18 -5.78 6.83 -14.05
N MET A 19 -4.89 6.13 -13.35
CA MET A 19 -4.99 5.89 -11.92
C MET A 19 -3.72 6.37 -11.22
N VAL A 20 -3.87 7.39 -10.37
CA VAL A 20 -2.78 7.98 -9.58
C VAL A 20 -3.12 7.85 -8.10
N THR A 21 -2.25 7.18 -7.35
CA THR A 21 -2.43 6.92 -5.92
C THR A 21 -1.40 7.69 -5.10
N ILE A 22 -1.81 8.27 -3.97
CA ILE A 22 -0.92 8.94 -3.02
C ILE A 22 -1.15 8.37 -1.63
N ILE A 23 -0.09 7.78 -1.06
CA ILE A 23 -0.11 7.21 0.29
C ILE A 23 0.33 8.28 1.28
N LEU A 24 -0.61 8.79 2.06
CA LEU A 24 -0.35 9.87 3.02
C LEU A 24 0.29 9.37 4.32
N ARG A 25 -0.20 8.22 4.82
CA ARG A 25 0.19 7.65 6.11
C ARG A 25 0.06 6.13 6.11
N LYS A 26 -0.90 5.56 6.87
CA LYS A 26 -1.00 4.11 7.08
C LYS A 26 -1.60 3.41 5.87
N ALA A 27 -0.91 2.38 5.39
CA ALA A 27 -1.34 1.51 4.31
C ALA A 27 -0.94 0.06 4.65
N TYR A 28 -1.87 -0.69 5.23
CA TYR A 28 -1.59 -2.02 5.77
C TYR A 28 -2.37 -3.12 5.05
N GLY A 29 -1.68 -4.20 4.72
CA GLY A 29 -2.27 -5.46 4.25
C GLY A 29 -3.24 -5.32 3.08
N GLY A 30 -4.38 -6.02 3.17
CA GLY A 30 -5.39 -6.01 2.10
C GLY A 30 -6.01 -4.63 1.84
N ALA A 31 -6.03 -3.73 2.84
CA ALA A 31 -6.53 -2.37 2.65
C ALA A 31 -5.59 -1.54 1.78
N TYR A 32 -4.26 -1.72 1.90
CA TYR A 32 -3.30 -1.11 0.98
C TYR A 32 -3.59 -1.52 -0.48
N LEU A 33 -3.82 -2.81 -0.71
CA LEU A 33 -4.15 -3.29 -2.06
C LEU A 33 -5.42 -2.64 -2.58
N ALA A 34 -6.48 -2.63 -1.76
CA ALA A 34 -7.79 -2.08 -2.11
C ALA A 34 -7.79 -0.56 -2.37
N MET A 35 -6.78 0.18 -1.92
CA MET A 35 -6.67 1.63 -2.15
C MET A 35 -5.87 1.97 -3.40
N GLY A 36 -6.07 1.21 -4.50
CA GLY A 36 -5.42 1.48 -5.78
C GLY A 36 -3.90 1.27 -5.74
N SER A 37 -3.44 0.14 -5.23
CA SER A 37 -2.01 -0.20 -5.27
C SER A 37 -1.51 -0.43 -6.70
N LYS A 38 -0.19 -0.33 -6.90
CA LYS A 38 0.48 -0.67 -8.17
C LYS A 38 0.11 -2.08 -8.67
N HIS A 39 -0.11 -3.00 -7.75
CA HIS A 39 -0.50 -4.39 -8.04
C HIS A 39 -1.89 -4.53 -8.65
N LEU A 40 -2.76 -3.53 -8.50
CA LEU A 40 -4.10 -3.50 -9.11
C LEU A 40 -4.17 -2.60 -10.35
N GLY A 41 -3.02 -2.23 -10.92
CA GLY A 41 -2.96 -1.46 -12.16
C GLY A 41 -2.85 0.05 -11.99
N ALA A 42 -2.64 0.56 -10.78
CA ALA A 42 -2.36 1.99 -10.60
C ALA A 42 -1.12 2.40 -11.41
N ASP A 43 -1.27 3.41 -12.26
CA ASP A 43 -0.22 3.83 -13.19
C ASP A 43 0.95 4.46 -12.44
N ILE A 44 0.65 5.36 -11.51
CA ILE A 44 1.63 6.09 -10.71
C ILE A 44 1.19 6.08 -9.25
N VAL A 45 2.11 5.71 -8.35
CA VAL A 45 1.91 5.64 -6.91
C VAL A 45 3.00 6.45 -6.22
N TYR A 46 2.59 7.49 -5.52
CA TYR A 46 3.46 8.29 -4.66
C TYR A 46 3.24 7.94 -3.19
N ALA A 47 4.26 8.15 -2.37
CA ALA A 47 4.13 8.11 -0.92
C ALA A 47 4.72 9.36 -0.28
N TYR A 48 4.19 9.75 0.88
CA TYR A 48 4.84 10.72 1.73
C TYR A 48 5.94 10.07 2.58
N PRO A 49 6.92 10.84 3.09
CA PRO A 49 7.88 10.34 4.07
C PRO A 49 7.22 9.75 5.33
N THR A 50 6.00 10.22 5.65
CA THR A 50 5.16 9.74 6.77
C THR A 50 4.37 8.47 6.45
N ALA A 51 4.49 7.92 5.25
CA ALA A 51 3.74 6.74 4.85
C ALA A 51 4.29 5.47 5.53
N GLU A 52 3.39 4.70 6.12
CA GLU A 52 3.70 3.41 6.73
C GLU A 52 3.06 2.31 5.89
N ILE A 53 3.88 1.64 5.07
CA ILE A 53 3.43 0.56 4.18
C ILE A 53 3.92 -0.76 4.75
N ALA A 54 2.99 -1.64 5.14
CA ALA A 54 3.32 -2.91 5.78
C ALA A 54 2.29 -4.01 5.49
N VAL A 55 2.67 -5.27 5.68
CA VAL A 55 1.76 -6.43 5.51
C VAL A 55 0.62 -6.44 6.53
N MET A 56 0.89 -5.95 7.74
CA MET A 56 -0.09 -5.75 8.82
C MET A 56 0.43 -4.64 9.75
N GLY A 57 -0.36 -4.27 10.76
CA GLY A 57 0.05 -3.29 11.77
C GLY A 57 1.35 -3.70 12.49
N PRO A 58 2.29 -2.77 12.75
CA PRO A 58 3.57 -3.08 13.39
C PRO A 58 3.45 -3.83 14.72
N GLU A 59 2.42 -3.52 15.51
CA GLU A 59 2.13 -4.15 16.80
C GLU A 59 1.87 -5.66 16.64
N GLY A 60 0.93 -6.01 15.76
CA GLY A 60 0.61 -7.42 15.49
C GLY A 60 1.74 -8.17 14.77
N ALA A 61 2.47 -7.48 13.89
CA ALA A 61 3.61 -8.07 13.20
C ALA A 61 4.72 -8.44 14.18
N ALA A 62 5.08 -7.55 15.09
CA ALA A 62 6.15 -7.77 16.06
C ALA A 62 5.82 -8.94 17.00
N GLU A 63 4.57 -9.06 17.46
CA GLU A 63 4.13 -10.17 18.31
C GLU A 63 4.22 -11.54 17.64
N ILE A 64 4.00 -11.60 16.33
CA ILE A 64 4.08 -12.84 15.56
C ILE A 64 5.53 -13.18 15.24
N VAL A 65 6.29 -12.21 14.72
CA VAL A 65 7.67 -12.40 14.26
C VAL A 65 8.61 -12.65 15.43
N PHE A 66 8.53 -11.83 16.48
CA PHE A 66 9.42 -11.89 17.64
C PHE A 66 8.81 -12.63 18.83
N ARG A 67 7.80 -13.48 18.58
CA ARG A 67 7.04 -14.19 19.63
C ARG A 67 7.92 -14.92 20.64
N LYS A 68 8.99 -15.56 20.17
CA LYS A 68 9.91 -16.32 21.03
C LYS A 68 10.79 -15.39 21.87
N GLU A 69 11.34 -14.35 21.25
CA GLU A 69 12.18 -13.34 21.93
C GLU A 69 11.41 -12.59 23.01
N ILE A 70 10.19 -12.14 22.69
CA ILE A 70 9.31 -11.46 23.64
C ILE A 70 8.98 -12.36 24.84
N LYS A 71 8.69 -13.64 24.61
CA LYS A 71 8.36 -14.59 25.68
C LYS A 71 9.54 -15.00 26.55
N ALA A 72 10.76 -14.95 26.01
CA ALA A 72 11.97 -15.35 26.71
C ALA A 72 12.63 -14.18 27.47
N ALA A 73 12.16 -12.94 27.25
CA ALA A 73 12.69 -11.75 27.90
C ALA A 73 12.30 -11.68 29.40
N GLU A 74 13.16 -11.06 30.20
CA GLU A 74 12.89 -10.79 31.62
C GLU A 74 11.69 -9.85 31.79
N ASP A 75 11.59 -8.82 30.95
CA ASP A 75 10.39 -7.99 30.78
C ASP A 75 9.81 -8.14 29.36
N PRO A 76 8.81 -9.01 29.17
CA PRO A 76 8.12 -9.18 27.89
C PRO A 76 7.44 -7.91 27.37
N ASN A 77 6.97 -7.02 28.25
CA ASN A 77 6.27 -5.80 27.83
C ASN A 77 7.26 -4.79 27.26
N GLU A 78 8.39 -4.60 27.95
CA GLU A 78 9.46 -3.73 27.45
C GLU A 78 10.02 -4.27 26.12
N MET A 79 10.34 -5.57 26.07
CA MET A 79 10.84 -6.22 24.84
C MET A 79 9.83 -6.07 23.70
N ARG A 80 8.54 -6.23 23.96
CA ARG A 80 7.49 -6.02 22.94
C ARG A 80 7.51 -4.60 22.39
N LEU A 81 7.59 -3.58 23.25
CA LEU A 81 7.63 -2.18 22.80
C LEU A 81 8.88 -1.89 21.96
N GLN A 82 10.03 -2.42 22.38
CA GLN A 82 11.29 -2.31 21.63
C GLN A 82 11.17 -2.95 20.24
N LYS A 83 10.62 -4.17 20.16
CA LYS A 83 10.42 -4.90 18.89
C LYS A 83 9.40 -4.24 17.96
N ILE A 84 8.37 -3.59 18.51
CA ILE A 84 7.41 -2.81 17.73
C ILE A 84 8.09 -1.58 17.10
N ALA A 85 8.89 -0.85 17.88
CA ALA A 85 9.65 0.29 17.38
C ALA A 85 10.64 -0.14 16.30
N GLU A 86 11.41 -1.21 16.55
CA GLU A 86 12.34 -1.81 15.60
C GLU A 86 11.62 -2.22 14.29
N TYR A 87 10.46 -2.87 14.40
CA TYR A 87 9.70 -3.29 13.23
C TYR A 87 9.18 -2.08 12.44
N ARG A 88 8.67 -1.05 13.12
CA ARG A 88 8.15 0.16 12.47
C ARG A 88 9.26 0.87 11.70
N GLU A 89 10.43 1.05 12.31
CA GLU A 89 11.57 1.70 11.67
C GLU A 89 12.09 0.89 10.47
N LYS A 90 12.30 -0.42 10.65
CA LYS A 90 12.91 -1.27 9.62
C LYS A 90 11.97 -1.68 8.50
N PHE A 91 10.67 -1.78 8.75
CA PHE A 91 9.72 -2.38 7.80
C PHE A 91 8.56 -1.46 7.43
N ALA A 92 8.03 -0.68 8.35
CA ALA A 92 6.84 0.17 8.12
C ALA A 92 7.23 1.58 7.65
N ASN A 93 8.03 1.65 6.59
CA ASN A 93 8.47 2.90 5.95
C ASN A 93 8.26 2.82 4.43
N PRO A 94 8.19 3.96 3.71
CA PRO A 94 7.87 3.93 2.29
C PRO A 94 9.05 3.45 1.42
N TYR A 95 10.27 3.58 1.92
CA TYR A 95 11.50 3.33 1.17
C TYR A 95 11.66 1.86 0.76
N ARG A 96 11.15 0.92 1.56
CA ARG A 96 11.15 -0.50 1.17
C ARG A 96 10.19 -0.80 0.01
N ALA A 97 9.04 -0.14 -0.01
CA ALA A 97 8.12 -0.24 -1.13
C ALA A 97 8.72 0.42 -2.38
N ALA A 98 9.41 1.55 -2.22
CA ALA A 98 10.10 2.24 -3.31
C ALA A 98 11.22 1.40 -3.91
N ALA A 99 12.07 0.79 -3.07
CA ALA A 99 13.16 -0.07 -3.51
C ALA A 99 12.67 -1.31 -4.30
N ARG A 100 11.40 -1.70 -4.15
CA ARG A 100 10.77 -2.79 -4.92
C ARG A 100 9.97 -2.30 -6.13
N GLY A 101 9.89 -0.99 -6.36
CA GLY A 101 9.09 -0.40 -7.43
C GLY A 101 7.58 -0.47 -7.20
N TYR A 102 7.12 -0.72 -5.96
CA TYR A 102 5.68 -0.72 -5.64
C TYR A 102 5.12 0.70 -5.49
N ILE A 103 6.02 1.66 -5.23
CA ILE A 103 5.76 3.09 -5.35
C ILE A 103 6.83 3.69 -6.26
N ASP A 104 6.45 4.71 -7.03
CA ASP A 104 7.31 5.35 -8.02
C ASP A 104 8.24 6.39 -7.38
N ASP A 105 7.78 7.09 -6.34
CA ASP A 105 8.56 8.14 -5.68
C ASP A 105 8.07 8.43 -4.25
N VAL A 106 8.97 8.87 -3.38
CA VAL A 106 8.66 9.42 -2.06
C VAL A 106 8.77 10.94 -2.14
N ILE A 107 7.63 11.62 -2.07
CA ILE A 107 7.53 13.05 -2.37
C ILE A 107 7.27 13.90 -1.11
N ASP A 108 7.81 15.12 -1.08
CA ASP A 108 7.39 16.12 -0.10
C ASP A 108 5.91 16.46 -0.31
N PRO A 109 5.07 16.45 0.75
CA PRO A 109 3.63 16.73 0.67
C PRO A 109 3.25 18.01 -0.08
N LYS A 110 4.13 19.03 -0.10
CA LYS A 110 3.85 20.29 -0.83
C LYS A 110 3.85 20.12 -2.35
N PHE A 111 4.50 19.08 -2.88
CA PHE A 111 4.57 18.81 -4.32
C PHE A 111 3.45 17.91 -4.85
N THR A 112 2.52 17.48 -3.99
CA THR A 112 1.43 16.58 -4.38
C THR A 112 0.66 17.08 -5.58
N ARG A 113 0.26 18.36 -5.60
CA ARG A 113 -0.48 18.93 -6.71
C ARG A 113 0.31 18.90 -8.02
N SER A 114 1.57 19.31 -8.02
CA SER A 114 2.40 19.34 -9.24
C SER A 114 2.70 17.93 -9.76
N LYS A 115 2.92 16.97 -8.86
CA LYS A 115 3.12 15.55 -9.18
C LYS A 115 1.87 14.92 -9.79
N ILE A 116 0.68 15.20 -9.28
CA ILE A 116 -0.60 14.75 -9.88
C ILE A 116 -0.78 15.34 -11.28
N ILE A 117 -0.59 16.65 -11.45
CA ILE A 117 -0.75 17.31 -12.75
C ILE A 117 0.19 16.69 -13.79
N SER A 118 1.45 16.46 -13.41
CA SER A 118 2.45 15.86 -14.30
C SER A 118 2.10 14.42 -14.65
N ALA A 119 1.67 13.63 -13.67
CA ALA A 119 1.20 12.25 -13.87
C ALA A 119 0.03 12.20 -14.86
N LEU A 120 -1.01 13.01 -14.64
CA LEU A 120 -2.20 13.02 -15.49
C LEU A 120 -1.90 13.49 -16.92
N ARG A 121 -0.97 14.44 -17.12
CA ARG A 121 -0.52 14.85 -18.47
C ARG A 121 0.13 13.70 -19.23
N ILE A 122 0.96 12.90 -18.57
CA ILE A 122 1.61 11.74 -19.20
C ILE A 122 0.57 10.64 -19.51
N LEU A 123 -0.43 10.49 -18.64
CA LEU A 123 -1.44 9.44 -18.75
C LEU A 123 -2.65 9.83 -19.62
N GLU A 124 -2.72 11.06 -20.14
CA GLU A 124 -3.85 11.54 -20.95
C GLU A 124 -4.13 10.65 -22.17
N THR A 125 -3.08 10.12 -22.78
CA THR A 125 -3.17 9.22 -23.93
C THR A 125 -3.15 7.73 -23.56
N LYS A 126 -3.32 7.38 -22.27
CA LYS A 126 -3.38 5.97 -21.83
C LYS A 126 -4.47 5.24 -22.62
N ARG A 127 -4.11 4.05 -23.13
CA ARG A 127 -5.01 3.11 -23.79
C ARG A 127 -4.67 1.72 -23.30
N GLU A 128 -5.61 1.09 -22.62
CA GLU A 128 -5.45 -0.24 -22.07
C GLU A 128 -6.65 -1.10 -22.48
N LYS A 129 -6.43 -2.39 -22.73
CA LYS A 129 -7.47 -3.33 -23.16
C LYS A 129 -7.50 -4.51 -22.20
N LEU A 130 -8.70 -4.85 -21.74
CA LEU A 130 -8.95 -6.06 -20.97
C LEU A 130 -9.20 -7.27 -21.90
N PRO A 131 -9.06 -8.51 -21.40
CA PRO A 131 -9.43 -9.70 -22.15
C PRO A 131 -10.88 -9.67 -22.64
N PRO A 132 -11.17 -10.15 -23.87
CA PRO A 132 -12.51 -10.12 -24.44
C PRO A 132 -13.47 -10.98 -23.61
N LYS A 133 -14.63 -10.41 -23.27
CA LYS A 133 -15.70 -11.07 -22.49
C LYS A 133 -17.02 -10.36 -22.75
N LYS A 134 -18.15 -11.04 -22.48
CA LYS A 134 -19.47 -10.38 -22.49
C LYS A 134 -19.55 -9.31 -21.39
N HIS A 135 -19.14 -9.68 -20.18
CA HIS A 135 -19.00 -8.82 -19.00
C HIS A 135 -18.14 -9.53 -17.94
N GLY A 136 -17.74 -8.81 -16.89
CA GLY A 136 -17.12 -9.38 -15.69
C GLY A 136 -18.13 -10.11 -14.79
N ASN A 137 -17.62 -10.79 -13.75
CA ASN A 137 -18.44 -11.39 -12.69
C ASN A 137 -18.01 -10.82 -11.33
N ILE A 138 -18.33 -9.54 -11.12
CA ILE A 138 -18.04 -8.86 -9.85
C ILE A 138 -18.76 -9.57 -8.70
N PRO A 139 -18.14 -9.72 -7.51
CA PRO A 139 -18.84 -10.19 -6.33
C PRO A 139 -20.07 -9.33 -6.02
N LEU A 140 -21.19 -9.94 -5.61
CA LEU A 140 -22.45 -9.25 -5.26
C LEU A 140 -22.76 -9.33 -3.76
#